data_AF-A0A496AP95-F1
#
_entry.id   AF-A0A496AP95-F1
#
_cell.length_a   1.000
_cell.length_b   1.000
_cell.length_c   1.000
_cell.angle_alpha   90.00
_cell.angle_beta   90.00
_cell.angle_gamma   90.00
#
_symmetry.space_group_name_H-M   'P 1'
#
loop_
_entity.id
_entity.type
_entity.pdbx_description
1 polymer ?
#
loop_
_entity_poly.entity_id
_entity_poly.type
_entity_poly.pdbx_seq_one_letter_code
_entity_poly.pdbx_strand_id
1 'polypeptide(L)'
;MELVHAYTQDREVENMAISTAEMLENRGREEGKEEGINTMQTSILELLYHQFDTIPETVINQIKAIKNLQLLETIFKQALTATTLDDIDLP
;
A
#
# COMPACT_ATOMS: atom_id res chain seq x y z
N MET A 1 -40.18 -6.89 -32.58
CA MET A 1 -38.95 -7.65 -32.28
C MET A 1 -37.75 -6.73 -32.05
N GLU A 2 -37.64 -5.59 -32.74
CA GLU A 2 -36.55 -4.60 -32.56
C GLU A 2 -36.50 -3.94 -31.17
N LEU A 3 -37.65 -3.65 -30.55
CA LEU A 3 -37.71 -2.97 -29.24
C LEU A 3 -37.03 -3.77 -28.10
N VAL A 4 -37.10 -5.11 -28.18
CA VAL A 4 -36.48 -6.00 -27.20
C VAL A 4 -34.96 -6.03 -27.38
N HIS A 5 -34.47 -5.96 -28.63
CA HIS A 5 -33.04 -5.97 -28.93
C HIS A 5 -32.34 -4.67 -28.51
N ALA A 6 -32.97 -3.52 -28.76
CA ALA A 6 -32.49 -2.23 -28.29
C ALA A 6 -32.42 -2.17 -26.75
N TYR A 7 -33.47 -2.64 -26.06
CA TYR A 7 -33.50 -2.71 -24.61
C TYR A 7 -32.44 -3.67 -24.02
N THR A 8 -32.16 -4.79 -24.68
CA THR A 8 -31.07 -5.69 -24.26
C THR A 8 -29.70 -5.04 -24.45
N GLN A 9 -29.48 -4.31 -25.55
CA GLN A 9 -28.21 -3.68 -25.85
C GLN A 9 -27.91 -2.51 -24.88
N ASP A 10 -28.92 -1.70 -24.53
CA ASP A 10 -28.77 -0.62 -23.54
C ASP A 10 -28.40 -1.17 -22.15
N ARG A 11 -29.01 -2.29 -21.75
CA ARG A 11 -28.70 -2.96 -20.47
C ARG A 11 -27.30 -3.56 -20.45
N GLU A 12 -26.83 -4.12 -21.56
CA GLU A 12 -25.46 -4.63 -21.65
C GLU A 12 -24.43 -3.51 -21.52
N VAL A 13 -24.66 -2.37 -22.18
CA VAL A 13 -23.79 -1.18 -22.06
C VAL A 13 -23.79 -0.63 -20.63
N GLU A 14 -24.97 -0.54 -19.99
CA GLU A 14 -25.09 -0.12 -18.59
C GLU A 14 -24.31 -1.04 -17.64
N ASN A 15 -24.46 -2.36 -17.78
CA ASN A 15 -23.74 -3.34 -16.97
C ASN A 15 -22.22 -3.25 -17.19
N MET A 16 -21.76 -3.03 -18.44
CA MET A 16 -20.35 -2.83 -18.74
C MET A 16 -19.80 -1.56 -18.08
N ALA A 17 -20.58 -0.46 -18.08
CA ALA A 17 -20.18 0.78 -17.44
C ALA A 17 -20.02 0.60 -15.92
N ILE A 18 -20.98 -0.08 -15.27
CA ILE A 18 -20.91 -0.40 -13.83
C ILE A 18 -19.68 -1.26 -13.52
N SER A 19 -19.47 -2.35 -14.27
CA SER A 19 -18.33 -3.24 -14.06
C SER A 19 -16.99 -2.53 -14.26
N THR A 20 -16.91 -1.64 -15.25
CA THR A 20 -15.71 -0.83 -15.48
C THR A 20 -15.47 0.15 -14.32
N ALA A 21 -16.52 0.78 -13.79
CA ALA A 21 -16.40 1.68 -12.65
C ALA A 21 -15.91 0.93 -11.39
N GLU A 22 -16.47 -0.24 -11.08
CA GLU A 22 -16.03 -1.08 -9.96
C GLU A 22 -14.57 -1.53 -10.12
N MET A 23 -14.17 -1.91 -11.34
CA MET A 23 -12.78 -2.29 -11.63
C MET A 23 -11.81 -1.13 -11.38
N LEU A 24 -12.15 0.08 -11.85
CA LEU A 24 -11.33 1.28 -11.64
C LEU A 24 -11.25 1.65 -10.17
N GLU A 25 -12.35 1.56 -9.42
CA GLU A 25 -12.36 1.82 -7.98
C GLU A 25 -11.47 0.84 -7.21
N ASN A 26 -11.59 -0.46 -7.50
CA ASN A 26 -10.76 -1.49 -6.87
C ASN A 26 -9.27 -1.28 -7.18
N ARG A 27 -8.95 -0.99 -8.45
CA ARG A 27 -7.57 -0.70 -8.86
C ARG A 27 -7.01 0.52 -8.14
N GLY A 28 -7.78 1.62 -8.05
CA GLY A 28 -7.35 2.81 -7.32
C GLY A 28 -7.10 2.55 -5.83
N ARG A 29 -7.90 1.68 -5.19
CA ARG A 29 -7.67 1.26 -3.80
C ARG A 29 -6.41 0.41 -3.63
N GLU A 30 -6.14 -0.50 -4.57
CA GLU A 30 -4.94 -1.32 -4.56
C GLU A 30 -3.68 -0.46 -4.77
N GLU A 31 -3.70 0.43 -5.77
CA GLU A 31 -2.60 1.37 -6.05
C GLU A 31 -2.35 2.28 -4.83
N GLY A 32 -3.40 2.87 -4.24
CA GLY A 32 -3.26 3.70 -3.05
C GLY A 32 -2.71 2.95 -1.82
N LYS A 33 -3.06 1.66 -1.67
CA LYS A 33 -2.50 0.82 -0.60
C LYS A 33 -1.01 0.55 -0.84
N GLU A 34 -0.63 0.25 -2.07
CA GLU A 34 0.77 0.02 -2.45
C GLU A 34 1.62 1.27 -2.25
N GLU A 35 1.14 2.43 -2.71
CA GLU A 35 1.80 3.73 -2.50
C GLU A 35 1.95 4.06 -1.02
N GLY A 36 0.92 3.82 -0.21
CA GLY A 36 0.96 4.02 1.24
C GLY A 36 2.02 3.14 1.92
N ILE A 37 2.13 1.87 1.52
CA ILE A 37 3.16 0.96 2.03
C ILE A 37 4.55 1.48 1.64
N ASN A 38 4.78 1.80 0.36
CA ASN A 38 6.09 2.23 -0.14
C ASN A 38 6.53 3.55 0.53
N THR A 39 5.60 4.48 0.71
CA THR A 39 5.85 5.75 1.39
C THR A 39 6.25 5.51 2.84
N MET A 40 5.50 4.68 3.57
CA MET A 40 5.81 4.40 4.98
C MET A 40 7.15 3.68 5.15
N GLN A 41 7.46 2.70 4.29
CA GLN A 41 8.77 2.03 4.29
C GLN A 41 9.91 3.04 4.11
N THR A 42 9.75 3.97 3.15
CA THR A 42 10.75 5.02 2.89
C THR A 42 10.91 5.94 4.10
N SER A 43 9.81 6.41 4.68
CA SER A 43 9.84 7.29 5.86
C SER A 43 10.53 6.64 7.06
N ILE A 44 10.31 5.33 7.28
CA ILE A 44 11.01 4.59 8.35
C ILE A 44 12.51 4.55 8.06
N LEU A 45 12.91 4.20 6.85
CA LEU A 45 14.33 4.13 6.49
C LEU A 45 15.02 5.49 6.62
N GLU A 46 14.38 6.57 6.16
CA GLU A 46 14.90 7.93 6.31
C GLU A 46 15.05 8.33 7.79
N LEU A 47 14.08 7.99 8.62
CA LEU A 47 14.15 8.22 10.07
C LEU A 47 15.31 7.46 10.71
N LEU A 48 15.48 6.18 10.36
CA LEU A 48 16.57 5.35 10.89
C LEU A 48 17.94 5.85 10.41
N TYR A 49 18.05 6.31 9.16
CA TYR A 49 19.30 6.87 8.64
C TYR A 49 19.66 8.14 9.38
N HIS A 50 18.68 9.00 9.66
CA HIS A 50 18.88 10.22 10.42
C HIS A 50 19.30 9.94 11.87
N GLN A 51 18.85 8.84 12.49
CA GLN A 51 19.18 8.52 13.89
C GLN A 51 20.50 7.77 14.06
N PHE A 52 20.81 6.85 13.16
CA PHE A 52 21.90 5.88 13.36
C PHE A 52 23.06 6.02 12.36
N ASP A 53 22.99 6.99 11.43
CA ASP A 53 23.89 7.25 10.30
C ASP A 53 24.06 6.10 9.28
N THR A 54 24.11 4.85 9.77
CA THR A 54 24.26 3.64 8.96
C THR A 54 23.27 2.58 9.42
N ILE A 55 22.57 2.00 8.45
CA ILE A 55 21.61 0.92 8.67
C ILE A 55 22.15 -0.35 7.99
N PRO A 56 22.19 -1.51 8.69
CA PRO A 56 22.50 -2.79 8.07
C PRO A 56 21.55 -3.10 6.91
N GLU A 57 22.09 -3.65 5.82
CA GLU A 57 21.30 -4.02 4.64
C GLU A 57 20.18 -5.02 4.97
N THR A 58 20.41 -5.88 5.97
CA THR A 58 19.40 -6.82 6.49
C THR A 58 18.15 -6.09 6.98
N VAL A 59 18.32 -5.03 7.77
CA VAL A 59 17.21 -4.20 8.29
C VAL A 59 16.48 -3.49 7.15
N ILE A 60 17.23 -2.96 6.18
CA ILE A 60 16.64 -2.31 4.99
C ILE A 60 15.74 -3.30 4.24
N ASN A 61 16.24 -4.51 4.02
CA ASN A 61 15.51 -5.55 3.29
C ASN A 61 14.29 -6.06 4.08
N GLN A 62 14.41 -6.19 5.40
CA GLN A 62 13.28 -6.54 6.27
C GLN A 62 12.17 -5.49 6.15
N ILE A 63 12.48 -4.20 6.29
CA ILE A 63 11.48 -3.12 6.19
C ILE A 63 10.82 -3.10 4.81
N LYS A 64 11.60 -3.23 3.72
CA LYS A 64 11.07 -3.27 2.35
C LYS A 64 10.19 -4.49 2.06
N ALA A 65 10.40 -5.60 2.76
CA ALA A 65 9.60 -6.80 2.62
C ALA A 65 8.21 -6.69 3.28
N ILE A 66 8.03 -5.77 4.24
CA ILE A 66 6.77 -5.64 4.98
C ILE A 66 5.68 -5.02 4.11
N LYS A 67 4.61 -5.79 3.84
CA LYS A 67 3.41 -5.31 3.13
C LYS A 67 2.23 -5.00 4.04
N ASN A 68 2.43 -5.08 5.35
CA ASN A 68 1.43 -4.73 6.35
C ASN A 68 1.66 -3.31 6.86
N LEU A 69 0.76 -2.39 6.47
CA LEU A 69 0.85 -0.98 6.85
C LEU A 69 0.81 -0.76 8.36
N GLN A 70 0.00 -1.53 9.09
CA GLN A 70 -0.12 -1.39 10.55
C GLN A 70 1.15 -1.83 11.29
N LEU A 71 1.83 -2.84 10.77
CA LEU A 71 3.16 -3.23 11.26
C LEU A 71 4.17 -2.11 10.99
N LEU A 72 4.17 -1.53 9.78
CA LEU A 72 5.04 -0.40 9.44
C LEU A 72 4.80 0.81 10.36
N GLU A 73 3.55 1.16 10.65
CA GLU A 73 3.22 2.24 11.60
C GLU A 73 3.74 1.96 13.01
N THR A 74 3.73 0.69 13.43
CA THR A 74 4.25 0.27 14.73
C THR A 74 5.77 0.43 14.79
N ILE A 75 6.45 -0.05 13.74
CA ILE A 75 7.90 0.11 13.57
C ILE A 75 8.29 1.59 13.51
N PHE A 76 7.51 2.43 12.80
CA PHE A 76 7.76 3.87 12.75
C PHE A 76 7.72 4.50 14.14
N LYS A 77 6.72 4.14 14.96
CA LYS A 77 6.61 4.64 16.35
C LYS A 77 7.76 4.15 17.22
N GLN A 78 8.19 2.90 17.06
CA GLN A 78 9.36 2.36 17.77
C GLN A 78 10.63 3.13 17.37
N ALA A 79 10.84 3.32 16.07
CA ALA A 79 11.96 4.06 15.54
C ALA A 79 12.03 5.50 16.08
N LEU A 80 10.90 6.19 16.32
CA LEU A 80 10.92 7.54 16.92
C LEU A 80 11.58 7.62 18.30
N THR A 81 11.56 6.52 19.06
CA THR A 81 12.07 6.47 20.44
C THR A 81 13.25 5.52 20.62
N ALA A 82 13.64 4.82 19.55
CA ALA A 82 14.69 3.83 19.57
C ALA A 82 16.05 4.49 19.86
N THR A 83 16.84 3.85 20.71
CA THR A 83 18.24 4.23 20.98
C THR A 83 19.21 3.35 20.21
N THR A 84 18.75 2.18 19.79
CA THR A 84 19.49 1.21 18.97
C THR A 84 18.53 0.53 18.01
N LEU A 85 19.06 -0.13 16.98
CA LEU A 85 18.24 -0.91 16.04
C LEU A 85 17.56 -2.13 16.70
N ASP A 86 18.11 -2.63 17.80
CA ASP A 86 17.54 -3.77 18.56
C ASP A 86 16.27 -3.37 19.33
N ASP A 87 16.02 -2.06 19.51
CA ASP A 87 14.79 -1.55 20.13
C ASP A 87 13.56 -1.64 19.18
N ILE A 88 13.78 -2.08 17.94
CA ILE A 88 12.77 -2.14 16.87
C ILE A 88 12.45 -3.60 16.58
N ASP A 89 11.17 -3.95 16.65
CA ASP A 89 10.70 -5.31 16.42
C ASP A 89 10.51 -5.56 14.91
N LEU A 90 11.57 -6.05 14.27
CA LEU A 90 11.59 -6.39 12.85
C LEU A 90 11.29 -7.89 12.63
N PRO A 91 10.52 -8.25 11.59
CA PRO A 91 10.18 -9.64 11.28
C PRO A 91 11.34 -10.46 10.68
#